data_AF-A0A9D0XWY4-F1
#
_entry.id   AF-A0A9D0XWY4-F1
#
_cell.length_a   1.000
_cell.length_b   1.000
_cell.length_c   1.000
_cell.angle_alpha   90.00
_cell.angle_beta   90.00
_cell.angle_gamma   90.00
#
_symmetry.space_group_name_H-M   'P 1'
#
loop_
_entity.id
_entity.type
_entity.pdbx_description
1 polymer ?
#
loop_
_entity_poly.entity_id
_entity_poly.type
_entity_poly.pdbx_seq_one_letter_code
_entity_poly.pdbx_strand_id
1 'polypeptide(L)'
;MDHSFRILVMSAVTYMVFLLVVRISLGNQYKAKSFLINIIGILTVFGSFIISRYNEILKLPVFVYYILIILLTVFLPPLSLKMKSDQTLKYLAVGVVSIPLLHLVFSLLLGWGDILPFIKLPSLWELI
;
A
#
# COMPACT_ATOMS: atom_id res chain seq x y z
N MET A 1 10.14 -10.10 16.79
CA MET A 1 9.72 -10.61 15.47
C MET A 1 10.83 -10.32 14.48
N ASP A 2 11.21 -11.27 13.62
CA ASP A 2 12.24 -11.05 12.59
C ASP A 2 11.85 -9.88 11.66
N HIS A 3 12.81 -9.06 11.25
CA HIS A 3 12.55 -7.86 10.45
C HIS A 3 11.96 -8.20 9.07
N SER A 4 12.41 -9.29 8.46
CA SER A 4 11.91 -9.75 7.16
C SER A 4 10.49 -10.29 7.30
N PHE A 5 10.22 -11.02 8.38
CA PHE A 5 8.87 -11.48 8.70
C PHE A 5 7.90 -10.30 8.93
N ARG A 6 8.35 -9.22 9.60
CA ARG A 6 7.54 -8.00 9.78
C ARG A 6 7.15 -7.38 8.43
N ILE A 7 8.09 -7.26 7.50
CA ILE A 7 7.83 -6.73 6.15
C ILE A 7 6.84 -7.62 5.39
N LEU A 8 6.95 -8.93 5.53
CA LEU A 8 6.02 -9.87 4.89
C LEU A 8 4.60 -9.68 5.43
N VAL A 9 4.43 -9.57 6.75
CA VAL A 9 3.12 -9.30 7.36
C VAL A 9 2.56 -7.95 6.91
N MET A 10 3.37 -6.88 6.93
CA MET A 10 2.95 -5.55 6.48
C MET A 10 2.53 -5.54 5.02
N SER A 11 3.26 -6.22 4.14
CA SER A 11 2.92 -6.31 2.72
C SER A 11 1.63 -7.10 2.49
N ALA A 12 1.42 -8.21 3.21
CA ALA A 12 0.17 -8.98 3.16
C ALA A 12 -1.05 -8.15 3.62
N VAL A 13 -0.92 -7.43 4.74
CA VAL A 13 -1.99 -6.56 5.24
C VAL A 13 -2.26 -5.40 4.27
N THR A 14 -1.20 -4.77 3.76
CA THR A 14 -1.31 -3.70 2.74
C THR A 14 -2.01 -4.22 1.49
N TYR A 15 -1.72 -5.45 1.07
CA TYR A 15 -2.37 -6.09 -0.07
C TYR A 15 -3.87 -6.31 0.17
N MET A 16 -4.27 -6.77 1.34
CA MET A 16 -5.69 -6.88 1.70
C MET A 16 -6.39 -5.52 1.67
N VAL A 17 -5.76 -4.48 2.24
CA VAL A 17 -6.29 -3.12 2.20
C VAL A 17 -6.40 -2.61 0.76
N PHE A 18 -5.39 -2.83 -0.08
CA PHE A 18 -5.43 -2.49 -1.51
C PHE A 18 -6.64 -3.14 -2.21
N LEU A 19 -6.88 -4.43 -1.98
CA LEU A 19 -8.04 -5.12 -2.57
C LEU A 19 -9.36 -4.49 -2.12
N LEU A 20 -9.47 -4.05 -0.85
CA LEU A 20 -10.64 -3.33 -0.35
C LEU A 20 -10.80 -1.97 -1.03
N VAL A 21 -9.72 -1.18 -1.15
CA VAL A 21 -9.74 0.12 -1.84
C VAL A 21 -10.22 -0.05 -3.28
N VAL A 22 -9.67 -1.02 -4.02
CA VAL A 22 -10.07 -1.28 -5.41
C VAL A 22 -11.50 -1.80 -5.49
N ARG A 23 -11.93 -2.66 -4.55
CA ARG A 23 -13.31 -3.16 -4.49
C ARG A 23 -14.32 -2.03 -4.28
N ILE A 24 -14.04 -1.11 -3.37
CA ILE A 24 -14.89 0.08 -3.13
C ILE A 24 -14.92 0.97 -4.38
N SER A 25 -13.78 1.13 -5.05
CA SER A 25 -13.64 2.01 -6.21
C SER A 25 -14.36 1.46 -7.46
N LEU A 26 -14.24 0.16 -7.73
CA LEU A 26 -14.81 -0.47 -8.92
C LEU A 26 -16.25 -0.97 -8.73
N GLY A 27 -16.69 -1.24 -7.50
CA GLY A 27 -18.01 -1.79 -7.20
C GLY A 27 -18.27 -3.09 -7.96
N ASN A 28 -19.36 -3.13 -8.74
CA ASN A 28 -19.78 -4.31 -9.50
C ASN A 28 -18.74 -4.78 -10.55
N GLN A 29 -17.88 -3.87 -11.04
CA GLN A 29 -16.84 -4.22 -12.01
C GLN A 29 -15.68 -5.02 -11.39
N TYR A 30 -15.59 -5.09 -10.06
CA TYR A 30 -14.50 -5.77 -9.36
C TYR A 30 -14.40 -7.24 -9.75
N LYS A 31 -15.52 -7.98 -9.71
CA LYS A 31 -15.52 -9.43 -9.97
C LYS A 31 -15.02 -9.77 -11.38
N ALA A 32 -15.46 -8.99 -12.37
CA ALA A 32 -15.09 -9.17 -13.77
C ALA A 32 -13.59 -8.94 -14.04
N LYS A 33 -12.91 -8.14 -13.18
CA LYS A 33 -11.49 -7.80 -13.32
C LYS A 33 -10.60 -8.43 -12.25
N SER A 34 -11.15 -9.33 -11.43
CA SER A 34 -10.50 -9.87 -10.21
C SER A 34 -9.10 -10.43 -10.45
N PHE A 35 -8.89 -11.20 -11.52
CA PHE A 35 -7.58 -11.73 -11.87
C PHE A 35 -6.54 -10.62 -12.15
N LEU A 36 -6.91 -9.63 -12.96
CA LEU A 36 -6.05 -8.49 -13.28
C LEU A 36 -5.77 -7.62 -12.05
N ILE A 37 -6.78 -7.43 -11.19
CA ILE A 37 -6.64 -6.72 -9.90
C ILE A 37 -5.62 -7.42 -9.02
N ASN A 38 -5.61 -8.76 -8.96
CA ASN A 38 -4.64 -9.49 -8.15
C ASN A 38 -3.21 -9.29 -8.68
N ILE A 39 -3.00 -9.37 -9.99
CA ILE A 39 -1.69 -9.12 -10.61
C ILE A 39 -1.20 -7.70 -10.29
N ILE A 40 -2.05 -6.70 -10.53
CA ILE A 40 -1.72 -5.30 -10.27
C ILE A 40 -1.46 -5.08 -8.78
N GLY A 41 -2.28 -5.63 -7.90
CA GLY A 41 -2.10 -5.51 -6.46
C GLY A 41 -0.78 -6.12 -5.99
N ILE A 42 -0.39 -7.26 -6.56
CA ILE A 42 0.91 -7.86 -6.24
C ILE A 42 2.04 -6.92 -6.68
N LEU A 43 2.00 -6.42 -7.92
CA LEU A 43 3.01 -5.50 -8.44
C LEU A 43 3.07 -4.19 -7.65
N THR A 44 1.93 -3.57 -7.36
CA THR A 44 1.82 -2.32 -6.61
C THR A 44 2.33 -2.48 -5.19
N VAL A 45 1.83 -3.47 -4.46
CA VAL A 45 2.14 -3.64 -3.04
C VAL A 45 3.51 -4.25 -2.85
N PHE A 46 3.75 -5.46 -3.35
CA PHE A 46 5.04 -6.11 -3.13
C PHE A 46 6.16 -5.38 -3.87
N GLY A 47 5.91 -4.83 -5.05
CA GLY A 47 6.90 -4.01 -5.76
C GLY A 47 7.31 -2.76 -4.98
N SER A 48 6.37 -2.05 -4.33
CA SER A 48 6.72 -0.90 -3.49
C SER A 48 7.53 -1.29 -2.26
N PHE A 49 7.17 -2.40 -1.59
CA PHE A 49 7.96 -2.92 -0.46
C PHE A 49 9.36 -3.40 -0.88
N ILE A 50 9.51 -4.03 -2.05
CA ILE A 50 10.81 -4.44 -2.60
C ILE A 50 11.65 -3.20 -2.89
N ILE A 51 11.11 -2.21 -3.61
CA ILE A 51 11.86 -0.98 -3.91
C ILE A 51 12.29 -0.28 -2.62
N SER A 52 11.40 -0.18 -1.63
CA SER A 52 11.72 0.39 -0.32
C SER A 52 12.83 -0.39 0.39
N ARG A 53 12.75 -1.72 0.42
CA ARG A 53 13.72 -2.59 1.09
C ARG A 53 15.11 -2.53 0.46
N TYR A 54 15.18 -2.47 -0.87
CA TYR A 54 16.44 -2.51 -1.61
C TYR A 54 16.96 -1.11 -1.99
N ASN A 55 16.31 -0.04 -1.56
CA ASN A 55 16.69 1.32 -1.92
C ASN A 55 18.16 1.65 -1.54
N GLU A 56 18.62 1.16 -0.39
CA GLU A 56 20.02 1.35 0.05
C GLU A 56 21.04 0.66 -0.86
N ILE A 57 20.65 -0.45 -1.50
CA ILE A 57 21.50 -1.21 -2.43
C ILE A 57 21.43 -0.61 -3.83
N LEU A 58 20.22 -0.26 -4.28
CA LEU A 58 19.98 0.34 -5.60
C LEU A 58 20.54 1.77 -5.70
N LYS A 59 20.74 2.44 -4.55
CA LYS A 59 21.26 3.82 -4.45
C LYS A 59 20.54 4.76 -5.42
N LEU A 60 19.21 4.60 -5.53
CA LEU A 60 18.42 5.38 -6.45
C LEU A 60 18.47 6.86 -6.04
N PRO A 61 18.60 7.78 -7.01
CA PRO A 61 18.37 9.19 -6.73
C PRO A 61 16.97 9.35 -6.11
N VAL A 62 16.87 10.20 -5.08
CA VAL A 62 15.64 10.39 -4.29
C VAL A 62 14.42 10.62 -5.17
N PHE A 63 14.56 11.42 -6.22
CA PHE A 63 13.48 11.70 -7.18
C PHE A 63 13.01 10.45 -7.94
N VAL A 64 13.94 9.59 -8.37
CA VAL A 64 13.62 8.33 -9.08
C VAL A 64 12.87 7.38 -8.17
N TYR A 65 13.30 7.27 -6.91
CA TYR A 65 12.61 6.47 -5.89
C TYR A 65 11.14 6.89 -5.75
N TYR A 66 10.87 8.18 -5.54
CA TYR A 66 9.50 8.66 -5.38
C TYR A 66 8.67 8.52 -6.65
N ILE A 67 9.23 8.76 -7.84
CA ILE A 67 8.51 8.52 -9.10
C ILE A 67 8.08 7.07 -9.21
N LEU A 68 8.97 6.12 -8.92
CA LEU A 68 8.64 4.70 -9.02
C LEU A 68 7.51 4.31 -8.07
N ILE A 69 7.56 4.79 -6.83
CA ILE A 69 6.50 4.54 -5.85
C ILE A 69 5.17 5.15 -6.31
N ILE A 70 5.16 6.40 -6.79
CA ILE A 70 3.96 7.06 -7.30
C ILE A 70 3.41 6.33 -8.53
N LEU A 71 4.28 5.90 -9.45
CA LEU A 71 3.88 5.16 -10.64
C LEU A 71 3.21 3.83 -10.26
N LEU A 72 3.77 3.10 -9.30
CA LEU A 72 3.24 1.82 -8.82
C LEU A 72 1.93 1.96 -8.04
N THR A 73 1.81 2.98 -7.18
CA THR A 73 0.72 3.07 -6.20
C THR A 73 -0.41 3.99 -6.64
N VAL A 74 -0.11 5.04 -7.39
CA VAL A 74 -1.10 6.04 -7.81
C VAL A 74 -1.56 5.80 -9.24
N PHE A 75 -0.63 5.54 -10.16
CA PHE A 75 -0.95 5.49 -11.60
C PHE A 75 -1.25 4.08 -12.11
N LEU A 76 -0.47 3.07 -11.70
CA LEU A 76 -0.59 1.71 -12.23
C LEU A 76 -2.02 1.16 -12.07
N PRO A 77 -2.68 1.23 -10.89
CA PRO A 77 -4.01 0.63 -10.74
C PRO A 77 -5.09 1.31 -11.58
N PRO A 78 -5.25 2.65 -11.58
CA PRO A 78 -6.24 3.31 -12.43
C PRO A 78 -6.01 3.08 -13.93
N LEU A 79 -4.75 3.17 -14.39
CA LEU A 79 -4.43 3.04 -15.81
C LEU A 79 -4.62 1.60 -16.30
N SER A 80 -4.08 0.62 -15.59
CA SER A 80 -4.17 -0.79 -15.99
C SER A 80 -5.60 -1.34 -15.88
N LEU A 81 -6.39 -0.87 -14.91
CA LEU A 81 -7.79 -1.27 -14.74
C LEU A 81 -8.76 -0.49 -15.63
N LYS A 82 -8.27 0.53 -16.36
CA LYS A 82 -9.06 1.45 -17.19
C LYS A 82 -10.19 2.09 -16.38
N MET A 83 -9.86 2.62 -15.20
CA MET A 83 -10.83 3.27 -14.33
C MET A 83 -11.38 4.55 -14.97
N LYS A 84 -12.69 4.75 -14.82
CA LYS A 84 -13.33 6.04 -15.14
C LYS A 84 -12.94 7.10 -14.12
N SER A 85 -13.15 8.37 -14.44
CA SER A 85 -12.80 9.50 -13.57
C SER A 85 -13.40 9.37 -12.16
N ASP A 86 -14.68 8.97 -12.03
CA ASP A 86 -15.34 8.77 -10.75
C ASP A 86 -14.71 7.64 -9.93
N GLN A 87 -14.31 6.55 -10.58
CA GLN A 87 -13.64 5.41 -9.96
C GLN A 87 -12.21 5.77 -9.53
N THR A 88 -11.49 6.54 -10.35
CA THR A 88 -10.15 7.04 -10.03
C THR A 88 -10.20 7.99 -8.84
N LEU A 89 -11.16 8.92 -8.81
CA LEU A 89 -11.33 9.82 -7.66
C LEU A 89 -11.67 9.05 -6.38
N LYS A 90 -12.54 8.04 -6.45
CA LYS A 90 -12.81 7.14 -5.31
C LYS A 90 -11.56 6.39 -4.87
N TYR A 91 -10.79 5.85 -5.82
CA TYR A 91 -9.53 5.15 -5.53
C TYR A 91 -8.54 6.06 -4.80
N LEU A 92 -8.37 7.29 -5.28
CA LEU A 92 -7.49 8.26 -4.64
C LEU A 92 -8.00 8.67 -3.25
N ALA A 93 -9.29 8.98 -3.11
CA ALA A 93 -9.86 9.39 -1.83
C ALA A 93 -9.77 8.28 -0.77
N VAL A 94 -10.20 7.06 -1.13
CA VAL A 94 -10.15 5.90 -0.24
C VAL A 94 -8.70 5.48 0.01
N GLY A 95 -7.82 5.59 -0.99
CA GLY A 95 -6.38 5.38 -0.86
C GLY A 95 -5.75 6.31 0.18
N VAL A 96 -6.03 7.62 0.11
CA VAL A 96 -5.55 8.59 1.11
C VAL A 96 -6.04 8.25 2.51
N VAL A 97 -7.31 7.86 2.66
CA VAL A 97 -7.88 7.43 3.97
C VAL A 97 -7.28 6.12 4.45
N SER A 98 -6.83 5.25 3.54
CA SER A 98 -6.19 3.98 3.92
C SER A 98 -4.82 4.16 4.56
N ILE A 99 -4.11 5.25 4.27
CA ILE A 99 -2.78 5.55 4.84
C ILE A 99 -2.82 5.67 6.38
N PRO A 100 -3.64 6.56 6.99
CA PRO A 100 -3.72 6.64 8.45
C PRO A 100 -4.26 5.36 9.08
N LEU A 101 -5.13 4.62 8.39
CA LEU A 101 -5.63 3.32 8.87
C LEU A 101 -4.51 2.28 8.93
N LEU A 102 -3.71 2.16 7.86
CA LEU A 102 -2.53 1.29 7.82
C LEU A 102 -1.50 1.70 8.87
N HIS A 103 -1.25 3.00 9.03
CA HIS A 103 -0.35 3.52 10.07
C HIS A 103 -0.80 3.10 11.47
N LEU A 104 -2.09 3.22 11.78
CA LEU A 104 -2.66 2.79 13.05
C LEU A 104 -2.49 1.28 13.26
N VAL A 105 -2.87 0.47 12.26
CA VAL A 105 -2.77 -0.99 12.34
C VAL A 105 -1.33 -1.43 12.53
N PHE A 106 -0.38 -0.84 11.79
CA PHE A 106 1.04 -1.19 11.89
C PHE A 106 1.68 -0.72 13.18
N SER A 107 1.34 0.48 13.64
CA SER A 107 1.87 1.00 14.91
C SER A 107 1.38 0.14 16.09
N LEU A 108 0.07 -0.12 16.18
CA LEU A 108 -0.51 -0.86 17.30
C LEU A 108 -0.09 -2.34 17.31
N LEU A 109 -0.18 -3.03 16.17
CA LEU A 109 0.01 -4.49 16.12
C LEU A 109 1.46 -4.91 15.88
N LEU A 110 2.22 -4.11 15.13
CA LEU A 110 3.57 -4.48 14.67
C LEU A 110 4.67 -3.57 15.24
N GLY A 111 4.30 -2.58 16.05
CA GLY A 111 5.22 -1.58 16.58
C GLY A 111 5.92 -0.79 15.47
N TRP A 112 5.27 -0.62 14.32
CA TRP A 112 5.86 0.03 13.15
C TRP A 112 5.12 1.33 12.80
N GLY A 113 5.72 2.45 13.17
CA GLY A 113 5.15 3.81 13.04
C GLY A 113 5.84 4.69 12.01
N ASP A 114 6.60 4.12 11.07
CA ASP A 114 7.39 4.93 10.13
C ASP A 114 6.57 5.45 8.93
N ILE A 115 5.30 5.02 8.74
CA ILE A 115 4.43 5.56 7.67
C ILE A 115 4.13 7.04 7.92
N LEU A 116 3.67 7.37 9.13
CA LEU A 116 3.38 8.73 9.57
C LEU A 116 4.19 9.03 10.84
N PRO A 117 5.49 9.35 10.71
CA PRO A 117 6.39 9.53 11.85
C PRO A 117 5.99 10.71 12.77
N PHE A 118 5.10 11.59 12.29
CA PHE A 118 4.54 12.71 13.06
C PHE A 118 3.48 12.27 14.08
N ILE A 119 2.87 11.09 13.90
CA ILE A 119 1.84 10.54 14.79
C ILE A 119 2.44 9.33 15.50
N LYS A 120 3.03 9.55 16.68
CA LYS A 120 3.59 8.48 17.50
C LYS A 120 2.45 7.74 18.21
N LEU A 121 2.27 6.47 17.88
CA LEU A 121 1.32 5.58 18.53
C LEU A 121 2.10 4.48 19.27
N PRO A 122 1.83 4.24 20.57
CA PRO A 122 2.45 3.16 21.32
C PRO A 122 2.01 1.82 20.75
N SER A 123 2.89 0.82 20.78
CA SER A 123 2.51 -0.53 20.39
C SER A 123 1.75 -1.22 21.52
N LEU A 124 0.85 -2.14 21.20
CA LEU A 124 0.15 -2.93 22.23
C LEU A 124 1.12 -3.79 23.06
N TRP A 125 2.27 -4.15 22.48
CA TRP A 125 3.35 -4.88 23.15
C TRP A 125 4.10 -4.06 24.19
N GLU A 126 4.05 -2.73 24.11
CA GLU A 126 4.65 -1.84 25.12
C GLU A 126 3.68 -1.58 26.29
N LEU A 127 2.40 -1.91 26.12
CA LEU A 127 1.34 -1.68 27.11
C LEU A 127 1.00 -2.93 27.93
N ILE A 128 1.58 -4.09 27.60
CA ILE A 128 1.40 -5.40 28.26
C ILE A 128 2.74 -5.81 28.87
#